data_AF-A0A1J1IHQ8-F1
#
_entry.id   AF-A0A1J1IHQ8-F1
#
_cell.length_a   1.000
_cell.length_b   1.000
_cell.length_c   1.000
_cell.angle_alpha   90.00
_cell.angle_beta   90.00
_cell.angle_gamma   90.00
#
_symmetry.space_group_name_H-M   'P 1'
#
loop_
_entity.id
_entity.type
_entity.pdbx_description
1 polymer ?
#
loop_
_entity_poly.entity_id
_entity_poly.type
_entity_poly.pdbx_seq_one_letter_code
_entity_poly.pdbx_strand_id
1 'polypeptide(L)'
;MWWTITGNFGNILPIDWSKSYARQIHVPALKLGERPAETPDDEIQDLSSEDEAVANDLDLHQLILSGMQNNDNGPIQTAEEVIKEIDDIMDETTPSEGDVLENEVMEKAKEVLGAPLYEDKLKEMTITQLNDLFMEMEILIREFSETLINELALRDELEYEKELKNTFISLLLGVQNKRRQFHVEKKKGKMQSSMTSSTQSLNGQNGATRPNGLSTSSMDPKYLTTVIPYHLDAGPPDNQALQVLIKILRAINEDSPTVPTLLTDYILKVLCPT
;
A
#
# COMPACT_ATOMS: atom_id res chain seq x y z
N MET A 1 -27.28 -53.00 5.53
CA MET A 1 -26.47 -52.86 4.31
C MET A 1 -25.02 -52.48 4.64
N TRP A 2 -24.77 -51.47 5.50
CA TRP A 2 -23.42 -51.06 5.92
C TRP A 2 -22.58 -52.15 6.63
N TRP A 3 -23.18 -52.94 7.53
CA TRP A 3 -22.45 -53.97 8.30
C TRP A 3 -21.84 -55.09 7.44
N THR A 4 -22.45 -55.40 6.29
CA THR A 4 -21.93 -56.38 5.32
C THR A 4 -20.75 -55.84 4.51
N ILE A 5 -20.72 -54.53 4.26
CA ILE A 5 -19.65 -53.86 3.50
C ILE A 5 -18.40 -53.73 4.38
N THR A 6 -18.56 -53.53 5.70
CA THR A 6 -17.42 -53.31 6.61
C THR A 6 -17.02 -54.47 7.50
N GLY A 7 -17.74 -55.60 7.46
CA GLY A 7 -17.45 -56.78 8.28
C GLY A 7 -16.04 -57.36 8.08
N ASN A 8 -15.40 -57.11 6.94
CA ASN A 8 -14.04 -57.59 6.64
C ASN A 8 -12.91 -56.69 7.17
N PHE A 9 -13.22 -55.46 7.60
CA PHE A 9 -12.19 -54.50 8.08
C PHE A 9 -12.01 -54.53 9.60
N GLY A 10 -12.75 -55.39 10.32
CA GLY A 10 -12.70 -55.50 11.78
C GLY A 10 -11.42 -56.11 12.37
N ASN A 11 -10.51 -56.62 11.53
CA ASN A 11 -9.24 -57.25 11.95
C ASN A 11 -7.98 -56.51 11.47
N ILE A 12 -8.11 -55.27 10.98
CA ILE A 12 -6.94 -54.45 10.66
C ILE A 12 -6.28 -54.00 11.96
N LEU A 13 -5.06 -54.49 12.19
CA LEU A 13 -4.20 -54.01 13.27
C LEU A 13 -4.05 -52.49 13.16
N PRO A 14 -3.96 -51.73 14.28
CA PRO A 14 -3.68 -50.31 14.23
C PRO A 14 -2.45 -50.04 13.36
N ILE A 15 -2.59 -49.10 12.41
CA ILE A 15 -1.51 -48.73 11.50
C ILE A 15 -0.34 -48.20 12.32
N ASP A 16 0.79 -48.90 12.25
CA ASP A 16 2.05 -48.42 12.80
C ASP A 16 2.64 -47.38 11.84
N TRP A 17 2.27 -46.12 12.08
CA TRP A 17 2.74 -44.98 11.30
C TRP A 17 4.26 -44.83 11.35
N SER A 18 4.95 -45.43 12.32
CA SER A 18 6.39 -45.32 12.43
C SER A 18 7.13 -46.00 11.29
N LYS A 19 6.52 -47.03 10.69
CA LYS A 19 7.06 -47.83 9.57
C LYS A 19 6.41 -47.49 8.23
N SER A 20 5.52 -46.50 8.20
CA SER A 20 4.82 -46.13 6.96
C SER A 20 5.78 -45.55 5.93
N TYR A 21 5.66 -46.01 4.68
CA TYR A 21 6.41 -45.48 3.54
C TYR A 21 6.17 -43.98 3.34
N ALA A 22 4.95 -43.50 3.61
CA ALA A 22 4.63 -42.07 3.57
C ALA A 22 5.47 -41.29 4.58
N ARG A 23 5.63 -41.82 5.80
CA ARG A 23 6.50 -41.21 6.82
C ARG A 23 7.96 -41.23 6.36
N GLN A 24 8.44 -42.34 5.78
CA GLN A 24 9.83 -42.42 5.28
C GLN A 24 10.13 -41.37 4.19
N ILE A 25 9.19 -41.07 3.29
CA ILE A 25 9.38 -40.06 2.24
C ILE A 25 9.37 -38.65 2.81
N HIS A 26 8.45 -38.36 3.73
CA HIS A 26 8.22 -36.99 4.19
C HIS A 26 9.07 -36.59 5.41
N VAL A 27 9.56 -37.53 6.22
CA VAL A 27 10.42 -37.23 7.39
C VAL A 27 11.73 -36.50 7.01
N PRO A 28 12.45 -36.86 5.93
CA PRO A 28 13.62 -36.10 5.49
C PRO A 28 13.32 -34.64 5.13
N ALA A 29 12.12 -34.34 4.64
CA ALA A 29 11.72 -32.97 4.32
C ALA A 29 11.53 -32.10 5.58
N LEU A 30 11.23 -32.73 6.72
CA LEU A 30 10.96 -32.03 7.98
C LEU A 30 12.24 -31.62 8.73
N LYS A 31 13.45 -32.05 8.30
CA LYS A 31 14.77 -31.67 8.85
C LYS A 31 14.86 -31.66 10.40
N LEU A 32 14.12 -32.55 11.07
CA LEU A 32 13.97 -32.57 12.53
C LEU A 32 15.21 -33.04 13.31
N GLY A 33 16.34 -33.32 12.64
CA GLY A 33 17.55 -33.90 13.24
C GLY A 33 18.83 -33.11 13.02
N GLU A 34 18.79 -31.95 12.37
CA GLU A 34 19.98 -31.15 12.03
C GLU A 34 19.87 -29.68 12.46
N ARG A 35 19.26 -29.40 13.62
CA ARG A 35 19.56 -28.12 14.29
C ARG A 35 20.70 -28.38 15.28
N PRO A 36 21.92 -27.87 15.05
CA PRO A 36 22.92 -27.86 16.10
C PRO A 36 22.31 -27.12 17.30
N ALA A 37 22.55 -27.60 18.52
CA ALA A 37 22.00 -27.01 19.73
C ALA A 37 22.37 -25.51 19.83
N GLU A 38 21.49 -24.65 19.34
CA GLU A 38 21.51 -23.22 19.55
C GLU A 38 20.86 -22.93 20.90
N THR A 39 21.35 -21.89 21.57
CA THR A 39 20.97 -21.55 22.92
C THR A 39 19.47 -21.26 23.03
N PRO A 40 18.82 -21.52 24.19
CA PRO A 40 17.37 -21.33 24.36
C PRO A 40 16.84 -19.93 24.04
N ASP A 41 17.72 -18.91 24.01
CA ASP A 41 17.38 -17.54 23.65
C ASP A 41 17.08 -17.35 22.15
N ASP A 42 17.72 -18.12 21.26
CA ASP A 42 17.52 -17.96 19.80
C ASP A 42 16.21 -18.61 19.34
N GLU A 43 15.78 -19.72 19.95
CA GLU A 43 14.50 -20.37 19.65
C GLU A 43 13.30 -19.49 20.04
N ILE A 44 13.36 -18.76 21.17
CA ILE A 44 12.27 -17.88 21.61
C ILE A 44 12.12 -16.67 20.67
N GLN A 45 13.23 -16.21 20.09
CA GLN A 45 13.24 -15.07 19.19
C GLN A 45 12.73 -15.43 17.79
N ASP A 46 13.04 -16.64 17.31
CA ASP A 46 12.56 -17.22 16.05
C ASP A 46 11.05 -17.50 16.11
N LEU A 47 10.57 -18.10 17.20
CA LEU A 47 9.15 -18.34 17.47
C LEU A 47 8.36 -17.02 17.56
N SER A 48 8.93 -15.98 18.17
CA SER A 48 8.27 -14.66 18.26
C SER A 48 8.21 -13.95 16.91
N SER A 49 9.18 -14.17 16.01
CA SER A 49 9.14 -13.59 14.65
C SER A 49 8.21 -14.35 13.70
N GLU A 50 8.08 -15.66 13.87
CA GLU A 50 7.14 -16.49 13.12
C GLU A 50 5.69 -16.15 13.51
N ASP A 51 5.40 -16.00 14.80
CA ASP A 51 4.06 -15.64 15.31
C ASP A 51 3.62 -14.23 14.85
N GLU A 52 4.56 -13.29 14.70
CA GLU A 52 4.28 -11.95 14.13
C GLU A 52 4.01 -11.99 12.61
N ALA A 53 4.69 -12.87 11.87
CA ALA A 53 4.44 -13.07 10.44
C ALA A 53 3.06 -13.71 10.19
N VAL A 54 2.69 -14.70 11.02
CA VAL A 54 1.38 -15.35 10.99
C VAL A 54 0.27 -14.37 11.38
N ALA A 55 0.50 -13.50 12.37
CA ALA A 55 -0.46 -12.45 12.73
C ALA A 55 -0.70 -11.45 11.58
N ASN A 56 0.35 -11.07 10.84
CA ASN A 56 0.22 -10.20 9.65
C ASN A 56 -0.52 -10.89 8.49
N ASP A 57 -0.30 -12.19 8.26
CA ASP A 57 -0.99 -12.95 7.23
C ASP A 57 -2.49 -13.12 7.54
N LEU A 58 -2.81 -13.34 8.82
CA LEU A 58 -4.19 -13.36 9.32
C LEU A 58 -4.89 -12.00 9.15
N ASP A 59 -4.21 -10.89 9.44
CA ASP A 59 -4.74 -9.53 9.26
C ASP A 59 -4.99 -9.21 7.78
N LEU A 60 -4.07 -9.63 6.90
CA LEU A 60 -4.25 -9.53 5.45
C LEU A 60 -5.47 -10.31 4.96
N HIS A 61 -5.65 -11.55 5.42
CA HIS A 61 -6.82 -12.36 5.10
C HIS A 61 -8.11 -11.73 5.65
N GLN A 62 -8.08 -11.11 6.84
CA GLN A 62 -9.21 -10.39 7.42
C GLN A 62 -9.60 -9.14 6.60
N LEU A 63 -8.61 -8.42 6.07
CA LEU A 63 -8.83 -7.28 5.18
C LEU A 63 -9.47 -7.72 3.84
N ILE A 64 -8.99 -8.82 3.25
CA ILE A 64 -9.54 -9.38 2.01
C ILE A 64 -10.99 -9.86 2.23
N LEU A 65 -11.25 -10.59 3.31
CA LEU A 65 -12.60 -11.08 3.64
C LEU A 65 -13.57 -9.95 3.98
N SER A 66 -13.12 -8.91 4.68
CA SER A 66 -13.93 -7.71 4.94
C SER A 66 -14.22 -6.93 3.66
N GLY A 67 -13.27 -6.90 2.71
CA GLY A 67 -13.50 -6.34 1.38
C GLY A 67 -14.53 -7.11 0.55
N MET A 68 -14.58 -8.44 0.70
CA MET A 68 -15.55 -9.31 0.02
C MET A 68 -16.95 -9.28 0.70
N GLN A 69 -17.01 -9.20 2.03
CA GLN A 69 -18.29 -9.13 2.77
C GLN A 69 -19.07 -7.84 2.52
N ASN A 70 -18.43 -6.80 2.02
CA ASN A 70 -19.10 -5.57 1.57
C ASN A 70 -19.76 -5.71 0.19
N ASN A 71 -19.40 -6.73 -0.62
CA ASN A 71 -19.96 -6.95 -1.95
C ASN A 71 -20.95 -8.13 -2.05
N ASP A 72 -20.93 -9.10 -1.13
CA ASP A 72 -21.69 -10.37 -1.29
C ASP A 72 -22.86 -10.59 -0.31
N ASN A 73 -23.35 -9.56 0.38
CA ASN A 73 -24.55 -9.66 1.23
C ASN A 73 -25.73 -8.77 0.77
N GLY A 74 -25.80 -8.46 -0.52
CA GLY A 74 -27.01 -7.95 -1.16
C GLY A 74 -27.91 -9.09 -1.65
N PRO A 75 -29.24 -8.90 -1.75
CA PRO A 75 -30.09 -9.82 -2.51
C PRO A 75 -29.49 -9.98 -3.91
N ILE A 76 -29.46 -11.21 -4.44
CA ILE A 76 -29.04 -11.48 -5.83
C ILE A 76 -29.73 -10.45 -6.72
N GLN A 77 -28.94 -9.57 -7.34
CA GLN A 77 -29.46 -8.46 -8.13
C GLN A 77 -30.43 -9.02 -9.18
N THR A 78 -31.64 -8.48 -9.18
CA THR A 78 -32.64 -8.87 -10.18
C THR A 78 -32.13 -8.51 -11.57
N ALA A 79 -32.48 -9.32 -12.57
CA ALA A 79 -32.06 -9.06 -13.96
C ALA A 79 -32.42 -7.64 -14.44
N GLU A 80 -33.50 -7.04 -13.92
CA GLU A 80 -33.90 -5.66 -14.20
C GLU A 80 -32.92 -4.61 -13.64
N GLU A 81 -32.31 -4.88 -12.49
CA GLU A 81 -31.32 -3.99 -11.86
C GLU A 81 -29.99 -4.06 -12.60
N VAL A 82 -29.61 -5.26 -13.07
CA VAL A 82 -28.44 -5.45 -13.94
C VAL A 82 -28.64 -4.77 -15.29
N ILE A 83 -29.84 -4.85 -15.88
CA ILE A 83 -30.16 -4.15 -17.13
C ILE A 83 -30.08 -2.64 -16.92
N LYS A 84 -30.61 -2.12 -15.81
CA LYS A 84 -30.54 -0.70 -15.50
C LYS A 84 -29.10 -0.24 -15.24
N GLU A 85 -28.28 -1.04 -14.57
CA GLU A 85 -26.85 -0.74 -14.38
C GLU A 85 -26.11 -0.69 -15.73
N ILE A 86 -26.44 -1.59 -16.67
CA ILE A 86 -25.87 -1.56 -18.03
C ILE A 86 -26.34 -0.32 -18.80
N ASP A 87 -27.60 0.07 -18.70
CA ASP A 87 -28.13 1.30 -19.32
C ASP A 87 -27.49 2.56 -18.70
N ASP A 88 -27.34 2.59 -17.36
CA ASP A 88 -26.66 3.68 -16.65
C ASP A 88 -25.17 3.75 -17.04
N ILE A 89 -24.49 2.61 -17.26
CA ILE A 89 -23.11 2.56 -17.79
C ILE A 89 -23.07 2.96 -19.27
N MET A 90 -24.06 2.60 -20.09
CA MET A 90 -24.14 3.04 -21.49
C MET A 90 -24.39 4.55 -21.59
N ASP A 91 -25.15 5.13 -20.66
CA ASP A 91 -25.38 6.56 -20.56
C ASP A 91 -24.16 7.29 -19.94
N GLU A 92 -23.44 6.70 -18.98
CA GLU A 92 -22.14 7.21 -18.47
C GLU A 92 -20.99 7.09 -19.49
N THR A 93 -21.05 6.08 -20.37
CA THR A 93 -20.13 5.87 -21.49
C THR A 93 -20.63 6.51 -22.78
N THR A 94 -21.71 7.31 -22.73
CA THR A 94 -21.82 8.37 -23.73
C THR A 94 -20.52 9.14 -23.64
N PRO A 95 -19.68 9.13 -24.69
CA PRO A 95 -18.43 9.84 -24.61
C PRO A 95 -18.85 11.28 -24.31
N SER A 96 -18.31 11.84 -23.23
CA SER A 96 -18.47 13.27 -22.92
C SER A 96 -18.33 14.03 -24.23
N GLU A 97 -19.12 15.08 -24.50
CA GLU A 97 -19.08 15.72 -25.83
C GLU A 97 -17.64 16.01 -26.31
N GLY A 98 -16.69 16.27 -25.39
CA GLY A 98 -15.24 16.33 -25.68
C GLY A 98 -14.60 15.07 -26.27
N ASP A 99 -14.93 13.87 -25.78
CA ASP A 99 -14.37 12.56 -26.18
C ASP A 99 -14.94 12.06 -27.54
N VAL A 100 -16.17 12.48 -27.89
CA VAL A 100 -16.71 12.31 -29.26
C VAL A 100 -15.97 13.20 -30.24
N LEU A 101 -15.80 14.48 -29.88
CA LEU A 101 -15.13 15.48 -30.72
C LEU A 101 -13.67 15.12 -30.96
N GLU A 102 -12.96 14.63 -29.95
CA GLU A 102 -11.55 14.26 -30.04
C GLU A 102 -11.31 13.04 -30.95
N ASN A 103 -12.21 12.04 -30.90
CA ASN A 103 -12.21 10.92 -31.84
C ASN A 103 -12.56 11.35 -33.28
N GLU A 104 -13.49 12.28 -33.46
CA GLU A 104 -13.88 12.78 -34.79
C GLU A 104 -12.73 13.58 -35.44
N VAL A 105 -12.02 14.40 -34.66
CA VAL A 105 -10.84 15.14 -35.11
C VAL A 105 -9.67 14.20 -35.45
N MET A 106 -9.45 13.15 -34.64
CA MET A 106 -8.45 12.10 -34.94
C MET A 106 -8.76 11.30 -36.21
N GLU A 107 -10.02 10.93 -36.43
CA GLU A 107 -10.41 10.19 -37.63
C GLU A 107 -10.32 11.06 -38.90
N LYS A 108 -10.73 12.35 -38.83
CA LYS A 108 -10.49 13.31 -39.92
C LYS A 108 -9.00 13.50 -40.22
N ALA A 109 -8.16 13.56 -39.20
CA ALA A 109 -6.71 13.66 -39.38
C ALA A 109 -6.11 12.47 -40.10
N LYS A 110 -6.57 11.25 -39.76
CA LYS A 110 -6.17 10.03 -40.47
C LYS A 110 -6.66 10.01 -41.90
N GLU A 111 -7.86 10.54 -42.17
CA GLU A 111 -8.38 10.64 -43.53
C GLU A 111 -7.54 11.61 -44.39
N VAL A 112 -7.13 12.75 -43.81
CA VAL A 112 -6.31 13.77 -44.50
C VAL A 112 -4.86 13.30 -44.68
N LEU A 113 -4.24 12.69 -43.67
CA LEU A 113 -2.81 12.37 -43.67
C LEU A 113 -2.47 10.91 -44.04
N GLY A 114 -3.43 10.00 -43.90
CA GLY A 114 -3.21 8.55 -43.98
C GLY A 114 -3.50 7.90 -45.34
N ALA A 115 -3.97 8.66 -46.33
CA ALA A 115 -4.30 8.11 -47.64
C ALA A 115 -3.03 7.82 -48.46
N PRO A 116 -2.70 6.54 -48.76
CA PRO A 116 -1.69 6.24 -49.77
C PRO A 116 -2.24 6.78 -51.09
N LEU A 117 -1.49 7.66 -51.77
CA LEU A 117 -1.90 8.48 -52.96
C LEU A 117 -2.40 9.91 -52.67
N TYR A 118 -2.20 10.44 -51.46
CA TYR A 118 -2.51 11.84 -51.15
C TYR A 118 -1.82 12.84 -52.09
N GLU A 119 -0.58 12.56 -52.51
CA GLU A 119 0.20 13.45 -53.38
C GLU A 119 -0.40 13.62 -54.79
N ASP A 120 -0.86 12.54 -55.42
CA ASP A 120 -1.45 12.61 -56.77
C ASP A 120 -2.83 13.27 -56.74
N LYS A 121 -3.62 12.98 -55.68
CA LYS A 121 -4.90 13.66 -55.42
C LYS A 121 -4.71 15.18 -55.26
N LEU A 122 -3.67 15.60 -54.55
CA LEU A 122 -3.37 17.02 -54.33
C LEU A 122 -3.02 17.77 -55.62
N LYS A 123 -2.37 17.09 -56.59
CA LYS A 123 -2.01 17.65 -57.91
C LYS A 123 -3.23 17.83 -58.82
N GLU A 124 -4.28 17.02 -58.64
CA GLU A 124 -5.52 17.10 -59.42
C GLU A 124 -6.52 18.13 -58.85
N MET A 125 -6.31 18.60 -57.61
CA MET A 125 -7.18 19.58 -56.96
C MET A 125 -6.97 20.99 -57.53
N THR A 126 -8.07 21.74 -57.59
CA THR A 126 -8.04 23.15 -57.98
C THR A 126 -7.41 24.02 -56.89
N ILE A 127 -6.92 25.20 -57.26
CA ILE A 127 -6.32 26.17 -56.31
C ILE A 127 -7.28 26.49 -55.15
N THR A 128 -8.58 26.59 -55.40
CA THR A 128 -9.58 26.84 -54.35
C THR A 128 -9.67 25.67 -53.38
N GLN A 129 -9.81 24.45 -53.88
CA GLN A 129 -9.90 23.24 -53.05
C GLN A 129 -8.61 22.99 -52.24
N LEU A 130 -7.45 23.33 -52.81
CA LEU A 130 -6.17 23.23 -52.12
C LEU A 130 -6.06 24.24 -50.97
N ASN A 131 -6.55 25.46 -51.15
CA ASN A 131 -6.61 26.46 -50.07
C ASN A 131 -7.59 26.04 -48.98
N ASP A 132 -8.75 25.47 -49.33
CA ASP A 132 -9.72 24.97 -48.35
C ASP A 132 -9.11 23.83 -47.51
N LEU A 133 -8.45 22.86 -48.15
CA LEU A 133 -7.74 21.77 -47.48
C LEU A 133 -6.56 22.27 -46.62
N PHE A 134 -5.84 23.29 -47.09
CA PHE A 134 -4.79 23.93 -46.30
C PHE A 134 -5.36 24.58 -45.04
N MET A 135 -6.49 25.29 -45.16
CA MET A 135 -7.17 25.90 -44.02
C MET A 135 -7.72 24.86 -43.03
N GLU A 136 -8.27 23.75 -43.54
CA GLU A 136 -8.71 22.62 -42.71
C GLU A 136 -7.52 22.00 -41.95
N MET A 137 -6.40 21.79 -42.64
CA MET A 137 -5.18 21.27 -42.01
C MET A 137 -4.62 22.23 -40.95
N GLU A 138 -4.66 23.54 -41.18
CA GLU A 138 -4.28 24.55 -40.20
C GLU A 138 -5.17 24.52 -38.94
N ILE A 139 -6.48 24.31 -39.09
CA ILE A 139 -7.41 24.16 -37.96
C ILE A 139 -7.08 22.89 -37.18
N LEU A 140 -6.93 21.77 -37.88
CA LEU A 140 -6.63 20.46 -37.30
C LEU A 140 -5.27 20.46 -36.56
N ILE A 141 -4.25 21.11 -37.13
CA ILE A 141 -2.95 21.30 -36.47
C ILE A 141 -3.12 22.11 -35.17
N ARG A 142 -3.94 23.17 -35.17
CA ARG A 142 -4.19 23.98 -33.97
C ARG A 142 -4.90 23.17 -32.90
N GLU A 143 -5.96 22.47 -33.25
CA GLU A 143 -6.73 21.62 -32.32
C GLU A 143 -5.84 20.55 -31.68
N PHE A 144 -5.06 19.80 -32.48
CA PHE A 144 -4.12 18.82 -31.90
C PHE A 144 -3.03 19.46 -31.06
N SER A 145 -2.55 20.65 -31.44
CA SER A 145 -1.56 21.34 -30.63
C SER A 145 -2.14 21.75 -29.28
N GLU A 146 -3.40 22.17 -29.22
CA GLU A 146 -4.11 22.52 -28.00
C GLU A 146 -4.36 21.28 -27.12
N THR A 147 -4.90 20.21 -27.71
CA THR A 147 -5.06 18.91 -27.04
C THR A 147 -3.73 18.44 -26.45
N LEU A 148 -2.65 18.46 -27.24
CA LEU A 148 -1.33 18.02 -26.79
C LEU A 148 -0.83 18.86 -25.60
N ILE A 149 -1.04 20.18 -25.63
CA ILE A 149 -0.65 21.06 -24.52
C ILE A 149 -1.45 20.72 -23.26
N ASN A 150 -2.76 20.49 -23.38
CA ASN A 150 -3.63 20.13 -22.26
C ASN A 150 -3.22 18.78 -21.65
N GLU A 151 -2.98 17.78 -22.49
CA GLU A 151 -2.51 16.46 -22.06
C GLU A 151 -1.12 16.52 -21.39
N LEU A 152 -0.20 17.33 -21.91
CA LEU A 152 1.09 17.56 -21.27
C LEU A 152 0.94 18.19 -19.89
N ALA A 153 0.07 19.20 -19.75
CA ALA A 153 -0.20 19.84 -18.47
C ALA A 153 -0.85 18.86 -17.47
N LEU A 154 -1.82 18.06 -17.92
CA LEU A 154 -2.45 17.03 -17.09
C LEU A 154 -1.44 15.97 -16.64
N ARG A 155 -0.58 15.51 -17.55
CA ARG A 155 0.49 14.57 -17.22
C ARG A 155 1.43 15.13 -16.15
N ASP A 156 1.83 16.38 -16.26
CA ASP A 156 2.73 17.02 -15.30
C ASP A 156 2.07 17.17 -13.91
N GLU A 157 0.77 17.48 -13.86
CA GLU A 157 0.00 17.50 -12.61
C GLU A 157 -0.08 16.10 -11.96
N LEU A 158 -0.37 15.07 -12.76
CA LEU A 158 -0.41 13.69 -12.27
C LEU A 158 0.98 13.19 -11.81
N GLU A 159 2.04 13.57 -12.51
CA GLU A 159 3.42 13.28 -12.10
C GLU A 159 3.76 13.96 -10.78
N TYR A 160 3.32 15.20 -10.60
CA TYR A 160 3.45 15.93 -9.35
C TYR A 160 2.73 15.21 -8.19
N GLU A 161 1.46 14.81 -8.37
CA GLU A 161 0.72 14.07 -7.35
C GLU A 161 1.40 12.73 -6.99
N LYS A 162 1.86 12.01 -8.01
CA LYS A 162 2.55 10.73 -7.84
C LYS A 162 3.83 10.91 -7.03
N GLU A 163 4.62 11.94 -7.33
CA GLU A 163 5.85 12.23 -6.59
C GLU A 163 5.55 12.64 -5.14
N LEU A 164 4.48 13.39 -4.91
CA LEU A 164 4.02 13.77 -3.58
C LEU A 164 3.62 12.52 -2.76
N LYS A 165 2.81 11.63 -3.35
CA LYS A 165 2.40 10.34 -2.76
C LYS A 165 3.61 9.43 -2.48
N ASN A 166 4.54 9.30 -3.44
CA ASN A 166 5.76 8.51 -3.27
C ASN A 166 6.67 9.06 -2.16
N THR A 167 6.83 10.38 -2.10
CA THR A 167 7.58 11.06 -1.04
C THR A 167 6.94 10.82 0.33
N PHE A 168 5.62 10.95 0.42
CA PHE A 168 4.88 10.67 1.63
C PHE A 168 5.06 9.23 2.09
N ILE A 169 4.84 8.25 1.21
CA ILE A 169 4.99 6.82 1.51
C ILE A 169 6.40 6.51 1.99
N SER A 170 7.42 7.03 1.29
CA SER A 170 8.83 6.81 1.65
C SER A 170 9.17 7.36 3.03
N LEU A 171 8.70 8.57 3.36
CA LEU A 171 8.90 9.17 4.67
C LEU A 171 8.10 8.45 5.76
N LEU A 172 6.85 8.07 5.48
CA LEU A 172 6.01 7.34 6.42
C LEU A 172 6.65 6.00 6.78
N LEU A 173 7.09 5.24 5.78
CA LEU A 173 7.79 3.97 5.97
C LEU A 173 9.12 4.18 6.72
N GLY A 174 9.85 5.25 6.41
CA GLY A 174 11.07 5.62 7.13
C GLY A 174 10.83 5.88 8.62
N VAL A 175 9.81 6.69 8.95
CA VAL A 175 9.42 6.98 10.35
C VAL A 175 8.95 5.73 11.06
N GLN A 176 8.12 4.89 10.41
CA GLN A 176 7.65 3.63 10.98
C GLN A 176 8.80 2.65 11.26
N ASN A 177 9.73 2.48 10.31
CA ASN A 177 10.92 1.66 10.49
C ASN A 177 11.81 2.16 11.63
N LYS A 178 12.03 3.48 11.72
CA LYS A 178 12.80 4.11 12.80
C LYS A 178 12.13 3.91 14.16
N ARG A 179 10.80 4.00 14.22
CA ARG A 179 10.00 3.72 15.43
C ARG A 179 10.10 2.26 15.86
N ARG A 180 10.06 1.31 14.91
CA ARG A 180 10.26 -0.12 15.18
C ARG A 180 11.66 -0.40 15.73
N GLN A 181 12.71 0.13 15.09
CA GLN A 181 14.09 -0.02 15.55
C GLN A 181 14.28 0.53 16.97
N PHE A 182 13.74 1.72 17.26
CA PHE A 182 13.80 2.30 18.60
C PHE A 182 13.10 1.43 19.66
N HIS A 183 11.99 0.78 19.32
CA HIS A 183 11.30 -0.14 20.25
C HIS A 183 12.13 -1.42 20.52
N VAL A 184 12.75 -1.98 19.48
CA VAL A 184 13.60 -3.17 19.58
C VAL A 184 14.87 -2.90 20.40
N GLU A 185 15.55 -1.77 20.16
CA GLU A 185 16.75 -1.36 20.90
C GLU A 185 16.46 -1.12 22.38
N LYS A 186 15.32 -0.52 22.70
CA LYS A 186 14.87 -0.31 24.09
C LYS A 186 14.57 -1.63 24.82
N LYS A 187 14.10 -2.66 24.11
CA LYS A 187 13.88 -4.01 24.67
C LYS A 187 15.21 -4.74 24.88
N LYS A 188 16.16 -4.62 23.95
CA LYS A 188 17.51 -5.21 24.04
C LYS A 188 18.36 -4.57 25.16
N GLY A 189 18.28 -3.25 25.34
CA GLY A 189 18.98 -2.52 26.41
C GLY A 189 18.54 -2.91 27.83
N LYS A 190 17.27 -3.28 28.02
CA LYS A 190 16.79 -3.81 29.30
C LYS A 190 17.37 -5.19 29.63
N MET A 191 17.58 -6.04 28.63
CA MET A 191 18.09 -7.41 28.82
C MET A 191 19.60 -7.42 29.16
N GLN A 192 20.38 -6.52 28.56
CA GLN A 192 21.82 -6.40 28.83
C GLN A 192 22.14 -5.84 30.22
N SER A 193 21.25 -5.01 30.80
CA SER A 193 21.39 -4.53 32.18
C SER A 193 21.15 -5.61 33.26
N SER A 194 20.57 -6.75 32.89
CA SER A 194 20.31 -7.86 33.82
C SER A 194 21.48 -8.86 33.94
N MET A 195 22.48 -8.80 33.05
CA MET A 195 23.59 -9.78 33.00
C MET A 195 24.91 -9.27 33.60
N THR A 196 24.93 -8.08 34.22
CA THR A 196 26.15 -7.53 34.85
C THR A 196 26.07 -7.40 36.38
N SER A 197 25.00 -7.90 37.02
CA SER A 197 24.86 -7.88 38.49
C SER A 197 25.23 -9.20 39.15
N SER A 198 26.25 -9.91 38.66
CA SER A 198 26.78 -11.12 39.31
C SER A 198 28.26 -10.99 39.67
N THR A 199 28.61 -9.93 40.39
CA THR A 199 29.81 -9.89 41.23
C THR A 199 29.48 -9.27 42.59
N GLN A 200 29.13 -10.17 43.53
CA GLN A 200 29.56 -10.17 44.94
C GLN A 200 29.44 -8.87 45.76
N SER A 201 28.51 -8.84 46.73
CA SER A 201 28.80 -8.48 48.13
C SER A 201 27.59 -8.67 49.05
N LEU A 202 27.81 -9.44 50.12
CA LEU A 202 26.97 -9.54 51.32
C LEU A 202 27.16 -8.26 52.16
N ASN A 203 26.12 -7.45 52.36
CA ASN A 203 25.76 -6.82 53.64
C ASN A 203 24.77 -5.66 53.46
N GLY A 204 23.80 -5.57 54.38
CA GLY A 204 23.32 -4.30 54.91
C GLY A 204 21.95 -3.81 54.43
N GLN A 205 20.98 -3.91 55.33
CA GLN A 205 19.69 -3.22 55.31
C GLN A 205 19.83 -1.71 55.07
N ASN A 206 18.98 -1.14 54.22
CA ASN A 206 18.00 -0.09 54.58
C ASN A 206 17.26 0.45 53.33
N GLY A 207 15.96 0.69 53.51
CA GLY A 207 15.11 1.28 52.48
C GLY A 207 15.45 2.73 52.21
N ALA A 208 15.54 3.07 50.92
CA ALA A 208 15.30 4.42 50.41
C ALA A 208 14.91 4.30 48.94
N THR A 209 13.77 4.90 48.62
CA THR A 209 13.28 5.31 47.29
C THR A 209 14.38 5.34 46.23
N ARG A 210 14.24 4.46 45.23
CA ARG A 210 14.98 4.51 43.97
C ARG A 210 14.71 5.87 43.30
N PRO A 211 15.70 6.78 43.15
CA PRO A 211 15.59 7.76 42.09
C PRO A 211 15.94 7.03 40.80
N ASN A 212 14.99 7.00 39.88
CA ASN A 212 15.14 6.50 38.53
C ASN A 212 16.35 7.19 37.88
N GLY A 213 17.49 6.48 37.80
CA GLY A 213 18.75 6.94 37.27
C GLY A 213 18.66 7.21 35.78
N LEU A 214 18.42 8.48 35.47
CA LEU A 214 18.60 9.16 34.21
C LEU A 214 20.10 9.15 33.80
N SER A 215 20.46 8.51 32.67
CA SER A 215 21.50 9.00 31.75
C SER A 215 21.71 8.09 30.52
N THR A 216 20.93 8.32 29.46
CA THR A 216 21.43 8.39 28.06
C THR A 216 20.74 9.54 27.34
N SER A 217 20.59 10.69 28.01
CA SER A 217 19.98 11.89 27.44
C SER A 217 20.98 12.62 26.55
N SER A 218 21.08 12.20 25.29
CA SER A 218 21.55 13.09 24.23
C SER A 218 21.02 12.74 22.83
N MET A 219 20.37 11.60 22.63
CA MET A 219 19.88 11.15 21.30
C MET A 219 18.59 10.33 21.40
N ASP A 220 17.73 10.56 22.39
CA ASP A 220 16.40 9.94 22.38
C ASP A 220 15.49 10.79 21.48
N PRO A 221 14.97 10.26 20.37
CA PRO A 221 14.15 11.02 19.44
C PRO A 221 12.84 11.39 20.13
N LYS A 222 12.71 12.67 20.49
CA LYS A 222 11.59 13.20 21.28
C LYS A 222 10.28 13.19 20.52
N TYR A 223 10.33 13.30 19.19
CA TYR A 223 9.16 13.43 18.34
C TYR A 223 8.76 12.16 17.61
N LEU A 224 9.55 11.09 17.68
CA LEU A 224 9.31 9.84 16.94
C LEU A 224 8.02 9.11 17.36
N THR A 225 7.56 9.32 18.59
CA THR A 225 6.31 8.74 19.11
C THR A 225 5.11 9.67 18.96
N THR A 226 5.24 10.80 18.27
CA THR A 226 4.11 11.70 18.03
C THR A 226 3.06 11.04 17.12
N VAL A 227 1.79 11.25 17.45
CA VAL A 227 0.65 10.72 16.69
C VAL A 227 0.03 11.86 15.90
N ILE A 228 -0.18 11.64 14.60
CA ILE A 228 -0.86 12.58 13.72
C ILE A 228 -2.34 12.17 13.67
N PRO A 229 -3.28 13.03 14.07
CA PRO A 229 -4.70 12.74 13.95
C PRO A 229 -5.12 12.61 12.47
N TYR A 230 -6.04 11.69 12.16
CA TYR A 230 -6.56 11.47 10.82
C TYR A 230 -8.05 11.15 10.89
N HIS A 231 -8.87 11.76 10.02
CA HIS A 231 -10.28 11.42 9.87
C HIS A 231 -10.43 10.44 8.70
N LEU A 232 -10.92 9.23 8.99
CA LEU A 232 -11.19 8.20 7.98
C LEU A 232 -12.38 8.58 7.08
N ASP A 233 -13.32 9.36 7.59
CA ASP A 233 -14.57 9.71 6.91
C ASP A 233 -14.40 10.80 5.83
N ALA A 234 -13.25 11.48 5.81
CA ALA A 234 -12.96 12.58 4.88
C ALA A 234 -12.37 12.11 3.53
N GLY A 235 -12.26 10.80 3.31
CA GLY A 235 -11.60 10.24 2.13
C GLY A 235 -10.07 10.35 2.20
N PRO A 236 -9.35 10.00 1.12
CA PRO A 236 -7.90 10.14 1.05
C PRO A 236 -7.48 11.62 1.19
N PRO A 237 -6.34 11.91 1.84
CA PRO A 237 -5.89 13.27 2.06
C PRO A 237 -5.64 13.98 0.73
N ASP A 238 -6.13 15.22 0.62
CA ASP A 238 -5.92 16.06 -0.56
C ASP A 238 -4.44 16.45 -0.71
N ASN A 239 -4.06 16.98 -1.87
CA ASN A 239 -2.66 17.36 -2.13
C ASN A 239 -2.14 18.41 -1.13
N GLN A 240 -2.98 19.31 -0.62
CA GLN A 240 -2.54 20.30 0.37
C GLN A 240 -2.28 19.64 1.74
N ALA A 241 -3.18 18.79 2.22
CA ALA A 241 -2.96 18.00 3.42
C ALA A 241 -1.72 17.12 3.28
N LEU A 242 -1.55 16.47 2.13
CA LEU A 242 -0.42 15.58 1.87
C LEU A 242 0.93 16.33 1.94
N GLN A 243 1.01 17.54 1.39
CA GLN A 243 2.20 18.39 1.54
C GLN A 243 2.51 18.74 3.02
N VAL A 244 1.48 19.07 3.81
CA VAL A 244 1.65 19.38 5.24
C VAL A 244 2.09 18.12 6.00
N LEU A 245 1.49 16.97 5.70
CA LEU A 245 1.86 15.67 6.26
C LEU A 245 3.31 15.30 5.93
N ILE A 246 3.77 15.52 4.70
CA ILE A 246 5.17 15.32 4.30
C ILE A 246 6.11 16.20 5.14
N LYS A 247 5.77 17.48 5.36
CA LYS A 247 6.57 18.39 6.20
C LYS A 247 6.63 17.91 7.65
N ILE A 248 5.51 17.44 8.20
CA ILE A 248 5.45 16.86 9.55
C ILE A 248 6.31 15.59 9.62
N LEU A 249 6.16 14.65 8.68
CA LEU A 249 6.92 13.40 8.66
C LEU A 249 8.43 13.64 8.53
N ARG A 250 8.84 14.60 7.69
CA ARG A 250 10.26 15.02 7.60
C ARG A 250 10.76 15.58 8.92
N ALA A 251 9.99 16.48 9.55
CA ALA A 251 10.34 17.06 10.83
C ALA A 251 10.43 16.00 11.96
N ILE A 252 9.54 15.00 11.96
CA ILE A 252 9.60 13.86 12.89
C ILE A 252 10.85 13.02 12.62
N ASN A 253 11.14 12.73 11.34
CA ASN A 253 12.30 11.92 10.98
C ASN A 253 13.63 12.59 11.39
N GLU A 254 13.70 13.93 11.31
CA GLU A 254 14.86 14.75 11.68
C GLU A 254 14.88 15.14 13.17
N ASP A 255 13.90 14.70 13.97
CA ASP A 255 13.70 15.09 15.38
C ASP A 255 13.68 16.63 15.59
N SER A 256 13.07 17.33 14.64
CA SER A 256 13.03 18.79 14.62
C SER A 256 12.05 19.35 15.66
N PRO A 257 12.38 20.45 16.36
CA PRO A 257 11.48 21.12 17.29
C PRO A 257 10.28 21.82 16.64
N THR A 258 10.19 21.83 15.30
CA THR A 258 9.06 22.42 14.57
C THR A 258 7.82 21.52 14.53
N VAL A 259 7.93 20.24 14.92
CA VAL A 259 6.84 19.26 14.90
C VAL A 259 5.56 19.74 15.61
N PRO A 260 5.61 20.29 16.84
CA PRO A 260 4.40 20.75 17.54
C PRO A 260 3.68 21.88 16.81
N THR A 261 4.43 22.82 16.23
CA THR A 261 3.87 23.94 15.46
C THR A 261 3.20 23.43 14.18
N LEU A 262 3.86 22.53 13.43
CA LEU A 262 3.31 21.96 12.20
C LEU A 262 2.06 21.10 12.47
N LEU A 263 2.04 20.33 13.56
CA LEU A 263 0.87 19.57 13.99
C LEU A 263 -0.30 20.48 14.35
N THR A 264 -0.04 21.56 15.09
CA THR A 264 -1.06 22.52 15.48
C THR A 264 -1.68 23.18 14.25
N ASP A 265 -0.85 23.61 13.31
CA ASP A 265 -1.30 24.20 12.04
C ASP A 265 -2.13 23.21 11.21
N TYR A 266 -1.72 21.94 11.15
CA TYR A 266 -2.46 20.89 10.46
C TYR A 266 -3.84 20.65 11.08
N ILE A 267 -3.90 20.57 12.41
CA ILE A 267 -5.17 20.39 13.14
C ILE A 267 -6.12 21.56 12.89
N LEU A 268 -5.62 22.80 13.00
CA LEU A 268 -6.45 23.99 12.86
C LEU A 268 -6.87 24.28 11.42
N LYS A 269 -6.07 23.92 10.41
CA LYS A 269 -6.35 24.27 9.01
C LYS A 269 -7.01 23.14 8.22
N VAL A 270 -6.67 21.88 8.51
CA VAL A 270 -7.11 20.73 7.71
C VAL A 270 -8.18 19.91 8.43
N LEU A 271 -8.03 19.68 9.74
CA LEU A 271 -8.98 18.85 10.48
C LEU A 271 -10.17 19.64 11.03
N CYS A 272 -9.96 20.88 11.46
CA CYS A 272 -11.00 21.77 11.98
C CYS A 272 -11.00 23.12 11.25
N PRO A 273 -11.27 23.16 9.92
CA PRO A 273 -11.40 24.43 9.22
C PRO A 273 -12.52 25.26 9.88
N THR A 274 -12.19 26.50 10.25
CA THR A 274 -13.12 27.46 10.87
C THR A 274 -13.98 28.14 9.80
#